data_AF-A0A816P2D0-F1
#
_entry.id   AF-A0A816P2D0-F1
#
_cell.length_a   1.000
_cell.length_b   1.000
_cell.length_c   1.000
_cell.angle_alpha   90.00
_cell.angle_beta   90.00
_cell.angle_gamma   90.00
#
_symmetry.space_group_name_H-M   'P 1'
#
loop_
_entity.id
_entity.type
_entity.pdbx_description
1 polymer ?
#
loop_
_entity_poly.entity_id
_entity_poly.type
_entity_poly.pdbx_seq_one_letter_code
_entity_poly.pdbx_strand_id
1 'polypeptide(L)'
;MVVIFQAYFEYPLSMNLDVIQQQPQYFPAFSFCNVGELRYDQFIDPFLNYPNANNVTSSNDTTTITRSQANYIQKFLWEQLNQNKSLEQYFFSLSPMLYQCSFNSKPCSVADFISFTEAGFGSCYTFNAQLKNTTAPIPRYAILGDTGLQLGFYAYSQQYVPLSQMVS
;
A
#
# COMPACT_ATOMS: atom_id res chain seq x y z
N MET A 1 -20.32 46.11 30.41
CA MET A 1 -21.21 45.00 30.00
C MET A 1 -21.07 44.61 28.52
N VAL A 2 -20.51 45.46 27.63
CA VAL A 2 -20.33 45.16 26.17
C VAL A 2 -19.14 44.23 25.87
N VAL A 3 -18.06 44.30 26.66
CA VAL A 3 -16.79 43.58 26.44
C VAL A 3 -16.94 42.05 26.55
N ILE A 4 -17.81 41.56 27.43
CA ILE A 4 -18.02 40.11 27.63
C ILE A 4 -18.77 39.49 26.44
N PHE A 5 -19.72 40.23 25.85
CA PHE A 5 -20.43 39.75 24.65
C PHE A 5 -19.49 39.68 23.44
N GLN A 6 -18.58 40.64 23.28
CA GLN A 6 -17.57 40.60 22.21
C GLN A 6 -16.63 39.39 22.38
N ALA A 7 -16.10 39.17 23.58
CA ALA A 7 -15.24 38.02 23.88
C ALA A 7 -15.94 36.66 23.71
N TYR A 8 -17.26 36.58 23.92
CA TYR A 8 -18.05 35.38 23.64
C TYR A 8 -18.14 35.07 22.13
N PHE A 9 -18.31 36.09 21.29
CA PHE A 9 -18.35 35.95 19.83
C PHE A 9 -16.96 35.84 19.17
N GLU A 10 -15.88 35.93 19.95
CA GLU A 10 -14.54 35.55 19.52
C GLU A 10 -14.33 34.02 19.56
N TYR A 11 -15.28 33.27 20.13
CA TYR A 11 -15.23 31.81 20.29
C TYR A 11 -13.90 31.29 20.88
N PRO A 12 -13.42 31.84 22.02
CA PRO A 12 -12.18 31.39 22.62
C PRO A 12 -12.33 29.95 23.11
N LEU A 13 -11.34 29.12 22.79
CA LEU A 13 -11.32 27.69 23.08
C LEU A 13 -10.12 27.35 23.96
N SER A 14 -10.37 26.56 25.01
CA SER A 14 -9.37 26.08 25.96
C SER A 14 -9.24 24.58 25.81
N MET A 15 -8.01 24.09 25.62
CA MET A 15 -7.71 22.66 25.51
C MET A 15 -6.98 22.20 26.76
N ASN A 16 -7.44 21.10 27.37
CA ASN A 16 -6.72 20.39 28.42
C ASN A 16 -6.19 19.08 27.84
N LEU A 17 -4.92 18.77 28.13
CA LEU A 17 -4.22 17.57 27.64
C LEU A 17 -3.88 16.67 28.83
N ASP A 18 -4.44 15.47 28.84
CA ASP A 18 -4.17 14.42 29.83
C ASP A 18 -3.67 13.15 29.13
N VAL A 19 -2.70 12.46 29.73
CA VAL A 19 -2.21 11.16 29.24
C VAL A 19 -2.74 10.06 30.15
N ILE A 20 -3.71 9.29 29.64
CA ILE A 20 -4.34 8.19 30.39
C ILE A 20 -3.88 6.87 29.80
N GLN A 21 -3.26 6.02 30.62
CA GLN A 21 -2.85 4.68 30.22
C GLN A 21 -3.95 3.67 30.54
N GLN A 22 -4.77 3.32 29.55
CA GLN A 22 -5.75 2.24 29.69
C GLN A 22 -5.15 0.91 29.18
N GLN A 23 -5.54 -0.23 29.75
CA GLN A 23 -5.11 -1.55 29.30
C GLN A 23 -6.29 -2.53 29.34
N PRO A 24 -6.45 -3.41 28.32
CA PRO A 24 -5.72 -3.47 27.05
C PRO A 24 -6.22 -2.45 26.00
N GLN A 25 -5.31 -1.99 25.14
CA GLN A 25 -5.58 -0.96 24.12
C GLN A 25 -6.10 -1.57 22.82
N TYR A 26 -6.87 -0.80 22.05
CA TYR A 26 -7.30 -1.21 20.71
C TYR A 26 -6.11 -1.20 19.76
N PHE A 27 -5.91 -2.28 19.02
CA PHE A 27 -4.92 -2.33 17.97
C PHE A 27 -5.43 -1.51 16.77
N PRO A 28 -4.61 -0.63 16.16
CA PRO A 28 -5.04 0.16 15.02
C PRO A 28 -5.22 -0.71 13.77
N ALA A 29 -5.79 -0.14 12.72
CA ALA A 29 -5.60 -0.67 11.38
C ALA A 29 -4.15 -0.43 10.96
N PHE A 30 -3.48 -1.43 10.40
CA PHE A 30 -2.10 -1.31 9.92
C PHE A 30 -2.06 -1.56 8.42
N SER A 31 -1.74 -0.51 7.66
CA SER A 31 -1.66 -0.55 6.21
C SER A 31 -0.22 -0.45 5.72
N PHE A 32 0.14 -1.23 4.72
CA PHE A 32 1.45 -1.18 4.07
C PHE A 32 1.34 -1.52 2.59
N CYS A 33 2.33 -1.08 1.82
CA CYS A 33 2.46 -1.34 0.38
C CYS A 33 3.89 -1.73 0.05
N ASN A 34 4.09 -2.43 -1.06
CA ASN A 34 5.41 -2.58 -1.64
C ASN A 34 5.79 -1.27 -2.37
N VAL A 35 7.04 -0.81 -2.23
CA VAL A 35 7.51 0.41 -2.90
C VAL A 35 7.73 0.17 -4.39
N GLY A 36 8.03 -1.06 -4.79
CA GLY A 36 7.98 -1.44 -6.20
C GLY A 36 6.53 -1.49 -6.65
N GLU A 37 6.05 -0.46 -7.34
CA GLU A 37 4.66 -0.41 -7.85
C GLU A 37 4.37 -1.61 -8.77
N LEU A 38 5.29 -1.91 -9.69
CA LEU A 38 5.18 -2.97 -10.69
C LEU A 38 6.22 -4.06 -10.46
N ARG A 39 5.78 -5.31 -10.65
CA ARG A 39 6.65 -6.48 -10.63
C ARG A 39 7.16 -6.77 -12.04
N TYR A 40 8.48 -6.68 -12.21
CA TYR A 40 9.14 -6.68 -13.53
C TYR A 40 8.78 -7.91 -14.37
N ASP A 41 8.91 -9.13 -13.81
CA ASP A 41 8.61 -10.39 -14.51
C ASP A 41 7.16 -10.53 -14.99
N GLN A 42 6.19 -9.89 -14.34
CA GLN A 42 4.77 -9.92 -14.75
C GLN A 42 4.41 -8.81 -15.74
N PHE A 43 5.11 -7.68 -15.65
CA PHE A 43 4.81 -6.48 -16.42
C PHE A 43 5.54 -6.42 -17.77
N ILE A 44 6.78 -6.93 -17.84
CA ILE A 44 7.69 -6.67 -18.97
C ILE A 44 7.17 -7.21 -20.30
N ASP A 45 6.72 -8.47 -20.36
CA ASP A 45 6.31 -9.09 -21.62
C ASP A 45 5.05 -8.42 -22.23
N PRO A 46 3.99 -8.13 -21.47
CA PRO A 46 2.86 -7.34 -21.97
C PRO A 46 3.26 -5.93 -22.42
N PHE A 47 4.18 -5.30 -21.69
CA PHE A 47 4.67 -3.96 -22.02
C PHE A 47 5.51 -3.93 -23.30
N LEU A 48 6.37 -4.93 -23.54
CA LEU A 48 7.12 -5.07 -24.78
C LEU A 48 6.30 -5.57 -25.97
N ASN A 49 5.01 -5.87 -25.78
CA ASN A 49 4.07 -6.08 -26.87
C ASN A 49 3.23 -4.83 -27.18
N TYR A 50 3.41 -3.77 -26.39
CA TYR A 50 2.67 -2.54 -26.54
C TYR A 50 3.21 -1.71 -27.72
N PRO A 51 2.39 -1.40 -28.75
CA PRO A 51 2.88 -0.78 -30.00
C PRO A 51 3.63 0.54 -29.80
N ASN A 52 3.21 1.36 -28.84
CA ASN A 52 3.88 2.63 -28.57
C ASN A 52 5.21 2.49 -27.82
N ALA A 53 5.45 1.36 -27.12
CA ALA A 53 6.78 1.03 -26.58
C ALA A 53 7.69 0.42 -27.65
N ASN A 54 7.12 -0.36 -28.57
CA ASN A 54 7.85 -1.09 -29.62
C ASN A 54 8.32 -0.20 -30.76
N ASN A 55 7.56 0.84 -31.09
CA ASN A 55 7.92 1.78 -32.16
C ASN A 55 9.06 2.74 -31.77
N VAL A 56 9.48 2.76 -30.51
CA VAL A 56 10.48 3.71 -29.98
C VAL A 56 11.90 3.15 -30.09
N THR A 57 12.05 1.83 -30.00
CA THR A 57 13.34 1.14 -30.16
C THR A 57 13.10 -0.22 -30.80
N SER A 58 13.72 -0.47 -31.96
CA SER A 58 13.71 -1.75 -32.69
C SER A 58 14.43 -2.90 -31.97
N SER A 59 14.59 -2.79 -30.65
CA SER A 59 15.34 -3.72 -29.82
C SER A 59 14.37 -4.76 -29.26
N ASN A 60 14.59 -6.03 -29.60
CA ASN A 60 13.92 -7.17 -28.97
C ASN A 60 14.54 -7.51 -27.60
N ASP A 61 15.32 -6.60 -27.02
CA ASP A 61 15.94 -6.81 -25.72
C ASP A 61 14.88 -6.73 -24.61
N THR A 62 14.56 -7.89 -24.04
CA THR A 62 13.63 -8.02 -22.91
C THR A 62 14.31 -7.81 -21.55
N THR A 63 15.64 -7.68 -21.54
CA THR A 63 16.43 -7.61 -20.31
C THR A 63 16.58 -6.19 -19.78
N THR A 64 16.32 -5.18 -20.61
CA THR A 64 16.43 -3.77 -20.21
C THR A 64 15.32 -2.91 -20.80
N ILE A 65 14.75 -2.02 -19.98
CA ILE A 65 13.86 -0.95 -20.43
C ILE A 65 14.72 0.29 -20.70
N THR A 66 14.62 0.87 -21.89
CA THR A 66 15.29 2.15 -22.17
C THR A 66 14.53 3.32 -21.51
N ARG A 67 15.22 4.43 -21.22
CA ARG A 67 14.57 5.63 -20.66
C ARG A 67 13.42 6.14 -21.53
N SER A 68 13.55 6.03 -22.85
CA SER A 68 12.51 6.41 -23.79
C SER A 68 11.27 5.51 -23.73
N GLN A 69 11.46 4.19 -23.53
CA GLN A 69 10.35 3.26 -23.32
C GLN A 69 9.64 3.54 -21.99
N ALA A 70 10.38 3.87 -20.95
CA ALA A 70 9.84 4.07 -19.61
C ALA A 70 8.74 5.15 -19.52
N ASN A 71 8.83 6.18 -20.36
CA ASN A 71 7.80 7.22 -20.50
C ASN A 71 6.43 6.65 -20.94
N TYR A 72 6.40 5.46 -21.55
CA TYR A 72 5.18 4.80 -22.01
C TYR A 72 4.61 3.81 -21.00
N ILE A 73 5.29 3.53 -19.87
CA ILE A 73 4.79 2.62 -18.84
C ILE A 73 3.43 3.09 -18.33
N GLN A 74 3.33 4.36 -17.94
CA GLN A 74 2.08 4.93 -17.46
C GLN A 74 0.98 4.89 -18.53
N LYS A 75 1.32 5.20 -19.79
CA LYS A 75 0.37 5.12 -20.90
C LYS A 75 -0.14 3.69 -21.12
N PHE A 76 0.73 2.69 -21.02
CA PHE A 76 0.36 1.28 -21.10
C PHE A 76 -0.62 0.91 -19.97
N LEU A 77 -0.32 1.28 -18.71
CA LEU A 77 -1.20 0.99 -17.57
C LEU A 77 -2.58 1.63 -17.75
N TRP A 78 -2.62 2.89 -18.18
CA TRP A 78 -3.87 3.60 -18.49
C TRP A 78 -4.68 2.91 -19.58
N GLU A 79 -4.03 2.40 -20.63
CA GLU A 79 -4.73 1.65 -21.68
C GLU A 79 -5.31 0.31 -21.19
N GLN A 80 -4.61 -0.41 -20.31
CA GLN A 80 -5.17 -1.63 -19.71
C GLN A 80 -6.43 -1.31 -18.88
N LEU A 81 -6.39 -0.23 -18.09
CA LEU A 81 -7.56 0.24 -17.33
C LEU A 81 -8.72 0.64 -18.24
N ASN A 82 -8.46 1.36 -19.33
CA ASN A 82 -9.48 1.73 -20.32
C ASN A 82 -10.11 0.52 -21.02
N GLN A 83 -9.40 -0.61 -21.05
CA GLN A 83 -9.91 -1.89 -21.56
C GLN A 83 -10.61 -2.72 -20.47
N ASN A 84 -10.90 -2.14 -19.29
CA ASN A 84 -11.47 -2.82 -18.12
C ASN A 84 -10.63 -4.03 -17.65
N LYS A 85 -9.32 -4.02 -17.89
CA LYS A 85 -8.42 -5.06 -17.36
C LYS A 85 -7.90 -4.65 -15.99
N SER A 86 -7.78 -5.64 -15.10
CA SER A 86 -7.17 -5.44 -13.79
C SER A 86 -5.66 -5.24 -13.92
N LEU A 87 -5.13 -4.27 -13.17
CA LEU A 87 -3.68 -4.07 -13.03
C LEU A 87 -3.08 -4.92 -11.90
N GLU A 88 -3.90 -5.57 -11.07
CA GLU A 88 -3.43 -6.36 -9.91
C GLU A 88 -2.45 -7.46 -10.30
N GLN A 89 -2.57 -7.99 -11.53
CA GLN A 89 -1.64 -9.00 -12.07
C GLN A 89 -0.21 -8.48 -12.28
N TYR A 90 -0.01 -7.16 -12.33
CA TYR A 90 1.31 -6.52 -12.48
C TYR A 90 1.89 -6.03 -11.16
N PHE A 91 1.11 -6.10 -10.07
CA PHE A 91 1.50 -5.60 -8.75
C PHE A 91 2.02 -6.73 -7.86
N PHE A 92 2.73 -6.36 -6.79
CA PHE A 92 3.21 -7.35 -5.83
C PHE A 92 2.07 -7.89 -4.98
N SER A 93 1.87 -9.21 -5.03
CA SER A 93 0.89 -9.90 -4.19
C SER A 93 1.43 -10.21 -2.78
N LEU A 94 0.57 -10.18 -1.78
CA LEU A 94 0.95 -10.44 -0.39
C LEU A 94 1.44 -11.87 -0.14
N SER A 95 0.79 -12.86 -0.75
CA SER A 95 1.06 -14.28 -0.49
C SER A 95 2.52 -14.71 -0.67
N PRO A 96 3.23 -14.34 -1.74
CA PRO A 96 4.66 -14.64 -1.85
C PRO A 96 5.54 -13.77 -0.95
N MET A 97 5.09 -12.56 -0.59
CA MET A 97 5.87 -11.63 0.23
C MET A 97 5.86 -12.00 1.71
N LEU A 98 4.71 -12.41 2.25
CA LEU A 98 4.51 -12.63 3.68
C LEU A 98 5.00 -14.03 4.10
N TYR A 99 6.19 -14.11 4.70
CA TYR A 99 6.75 -15.38 5.20
C TYR A 99 6.56 -15.58 6.70
N GLN A 100 6.25 -14.53 7.45
CA GLN A 100 5.96 -14.59 8.89
C GLN A 100 4.83 -13.65 9.24
N CYS A 101 3.86 -14.14 10.02
CA CYS A 101 2.75 -13.34 10.53
C CYS A 101 2.32 -13.88 11.89
N SER A 102 2.37 -13.04 12.92
CA SER A 102 1.76 -13.34 14.22
C SER A 102 1.06 -12.11 14.79
N PHE A 103 -0.07 -12.32 15.46
CA PHE A 103 -0.72 -11.30 16.27
C PHE A 103 -0.99 -11.85 17.67
N ASN A 104 -0.40 -11.22 18.70
CA ASN A 104 -0.45 -11.72 20.09
C ASN A 104 -0.04 -13.20 20.19
N SER A 105 1.08 -13.57 19.55
CA SER A 105 1.60 -14.94 19.47
C SER A 105 0.69 -15.95 18.77
N LYS A 106 -0.42 -15.52 18.15
CA LYS A 106 -1.28 -16.38 17.33
C LYS A 106 -0.89 -16.22 15.86
N PRO A 107 -0.81 -17.33 15.09
CA PRO A 107 -0.50 -17.24 13.67
C PRO A 107 -1.60 -16.45 12.94
N CYS A 108 -1.19 -15.61 12.00
CA CYS A 108 -2.07 -14.97 11.03
C CYS A 108 -1.63 -15.31 9.61
N SER A 109 -2.47 -14.97 8.63
CA SER A 109 -2.30 -15.34 7.23
C SER A 109 -2.73 -14.19 6.32
N VAL A 110 -2.54 -14.34 5.01
CA VAL A 110 -3.01 -13.36 4.02
C VAL A 110 -4.51 -13.08 4.07
N ALA A 111 -5.31 -14.02 4.60
CA ALA A 111 -6.76 -13.85 4.73
C ALA A 111 -7.15 -12.84 5.82
N ASP A 112 -6.22 -12.50 6.71
CA ASP A 112 -6.43 -11.50 7.78
C ASP A 112 -6.16 -10.06 7.29
N PHE A 113 -5.87 -9.89 5.99
CA PHE A 113 -5.59 -8.61 5.36
C PHE A 113 -6.62 -8.31 4.28
N ILE A 114 -6.99 -7.04 4.16
CA ILE A 114 -7.80 -6.54 3.06
C ILE A 114 -6.87 -5.86 2.06
N SER A 115 -6.96 -6.25 0.79
CA SER A 115 -6.22 -5.61 -0.30
C SER A 115 -6.96 -4.37 -0.82
N PHE A 116 -6.21 -3.34 -1.14
CA PHE A 116 -6.68 -2.16 -1.86
C PHE A 116 -5.59 -1.70 -2.83
N THR A 117 -5.95 -0.94 -3.84
CA THR A 117 -5.00 -0.40 -4.81
C THR A 117 -4.78 1.09 -4.55
N GLU A 118 -3.52 1.50 -4.41
CA GLU A 118 -3.12 2.89 -4.22
C GLU A 118 -2.33 3.39 -5.43
N ALA A 119 -2.65 4.60 -5.88
CA ALA A 119 -1.91 5.24 -6.98
C ALA A 119 -0.43 5.46 -6.56
N GLY A 120 0.51 4.88 -7.32
CA GLY A 120 1.95 5.00 -7.08
C GLY A 120 2.59 3.84 -6.29
N PHE A 121 1.79 2.95 -5.69
CA PHE A 121 2.31 1.77 -4.97
C PHE A 121 1.67 0.45 -5.40
N GLY A 122 0.59 0.48 -6.20
CA GLY A 122 -0.09 -0.72 -6.65
C GLY A 122 -0.87 -1.38 -5.52
N SER A 123 -0.68 -2.69 -5.33
CA SER A 123 -1.40 -3.45 -4.30
C SER A 123 -0.86 -3.19 -2.88
N CYS A 124 -1.76 -2.74 -2.02
CA CYS A 124 -1.54 -2.47 -0.61
C CYS A 124 -2.43 -3.35 0.26
N TYR A 125 -2.05 -3.55 1.51
CA TYR A 125 -2.70 -4.49 2.43
C TYR A 125 -2.93 -3.84 3.78
N THR A 126 -4.13 -4.02 4.33
CA THR A 126 -4.48 -3.53 5.67
C THR A 126 -4.86 -4.67 6.59
N PHE A 127 -4.09 -4.84 7.67
CA PHE A 127 -4.46 -5.68 8.80
C PHE A 127 -5.47 -4.96 9.67
N ASN A 128 -6.47 -5.68 10.20
CA ASN A 128 -7.50 -5.11 11.07
C ASN A 128 -8.26 -3.93 10.41
N ALA A 129 -8.48 -4.03 9.10
CA ALA A 129 -9.41 -3.17 8.38
C ALA A 129 -10.85 -3.57 8.76
N GLN A 130 -11.35 -3.03 9.87
CA GLN A 130 -12.74 -3.23 10.28
C GLN A 130 -13.68 -2.74 9.17
N LEU A 131 -14.28 -3.68 8.44
CA LEU A 131 -15.35 -3.35 7.52
C LEU A 131 -16.60 -3.02 8.35
N LYS A 132 -17.40 -2.04 7.92
CA LYS A 132 -18.59 -1.52 8.63
C LYS A 132 -19.58 -2.58 9.17
N ASN A 133 -19.48 -3.85 8.76
CA ASN A 133 -20.39 -4.95 9.09
C ASN A 133 -19.72 -6.18 9.74
N THR A 134 -18.47 -6.11 10.20
CA THR A 134 -17.85 -7.26 10.90
C THR A 134 -18.25 -7.29 12.38
N THR A 135 -18.86 -8.38 12.83
CA THR A 135 -19.12 -8.71 14.24
C THR A 135 -17.87 -9.18 15.00
N ALA A 136 -16.72 -9.24 14.32
CA ALA A 136 -15.46 -9.66 14.90
C ALA A 136 -15.01 -8.68 15.99
N PRO A 137 -14.58 -9.17 17.17
CA PRO A 137 -14.08 -8.31 18.23
C PRO A 137 -12.82 -7.57 17.76
N ILE A 138 -12.77 -6.26 18.04
CA ILE A 138 -11.61 -5.43 17.71
C ILE A 138 -10.36 -6.02 18.39
N PRO A 139 -9.29 -6.32 17.63
CA PRO A 139 -8.06 -6.83 18.21
C PRO A 139 -7.51 -5.84 19.24
N ARG A 140 -7.06 -6.37 20.37
CA ARG A 140 -6.47 -5.58 21.45
C ARG A 140 -5.04 -6.04 21.70
N TYR A 141 -4.20 -5.14 22.19
CA TYR A 141 -2.83 -5.44 22.59
C TYR A 141 -2.56 -4.94 24.02
N ALA A 142 -1.63 -5.61 24.68
CA ALA A 142 -1.09 -5.18 25.96
C ALA A 142 0.24 -4.46 25.75
N ILE A 143 0.66 -3.61 26.69
CA ILE A 143 1.98 -2.95 26.62
C ILE A 143 3.09 -3.89 27.10
N LEU A 144 2.75 -4.91 27.88
CA LEU A 144 3.69 -5.85 28.49
C LEU A 144 3.51 -7.25 27.89
N GLY A 145 4.62 -7.86 27.44
CA GLY A 145 4.65 -9.19 26.82
C GLY A 145 4.88 -9.15 25.30
N ASP A 146 4.92 -10.32 24.67
CA ASP A 146 5.10 -10.47 23.22
C ASP A 146 3.75 -10.30 22.49
N THR A 147 3.15 -9.12 22.68
CA THR A 147 1.81 -8.76 22.20
C THR A 147 1.88 -7.66 21.15
N GLY A 148 1.09 -7.78 20.09
CA GLY A 148 1.14 -6.93 18.91
C GLY A 148 1.25 -7.73 17.61
N LEU A 149 1.47 -7.02 16.51
CA LEU A 149 1.58 -7.58 15.16
C LEU A 149 3.07 -7.74 14.80
N GLN A 150 3.48 -8.96 14.48
CA GLN A 150 4.81 -9.28 13.98
C GLN A 150 4.69 -9.78 12.54
N LEU A 151 5.41 -9.15 11.62
CA LEU A 151 5.38 -9.47 10.20
C LEU A 151 6.81 -9.66 9.68
N GLY A 152 7.00 -10.64 8.81
CA GLY A 152 8.23 -10.85 8.05
C GLY A 152 7.91 -10.89 6.57
N PHE A 153 8.62 -10.05 5.81
CA PHE A 153 8.39 -9.85 4.38
C PHE A 153 9.64 -10.10 3.54
N TYR A 154 9.46 -10.75 2.40
CA TYR A 154 10.42 -10.72 1.32
C TYR A 154 9.98 -9.64 0.31
N ALA A 155 10.77 -8.56 0.20
CA ALA A 155 10.39 -7.39 -0.60
C ALA A 155 10.46 -7.60 -2.12
N TYR A 156 11.16 -8.64 -2.58
CA TYR A 156 11.44 -8.89 -4.01
C TYR A 156 12.07 -7.69 -4.73
N SER A 157 13.01 -6.97 -4.09
CA SER A 157 13.62 -5.75 -4.66
C SER A 157 14.31 -5.95 -6.01
N GLN A 158 14.77 -7.17 -6.31
CA GLN A 158 15.32 -7.54 -7.62
C GLN A 158 14.30 -7.54 -8.76
N GLN A 159 13.00 -7.56 -8.43
CA GLN A 159 11.88 -7.50 -9.39
C GLN A 159 11.33 -6.07 -9.53
N TYR A 160 11.97 -5.07 -8.92
CA TYR A 160 11.54 -3.69 -9.09
C TYR A 160 11.94 -3.20 -10.47
N VAL A 161 11.02 -2.46 -11.09
CA VAL A 161 11.36 -1.72 -12.32
C VAL A 161 12.34 -0.59 -11.95
N PRO A 162 13.53 -0.50 -12.57
CA PRO A 162 14.57 0.45 -12.18
C PRO A 162 14.13 1.92 -12.20
N LEU A 163 14.32 2.65 -11.10
CA LEU A 163 13.95 4.06 -10.94
C LEU A 163 14.67 5.02 -11.91
N SER A 164 15.84 4.64 -12.44
CA SER A 164 16.55 5.42 -13.48
C SER A 164 15.74 5.60 -14.77
N GLN A 165 14.65 4.84 -14.92
CA GLN A 165 13.74 4.85 -16.05
C GLN A 165 12.46 5.64 -15.76
N MET A 166 11.99 5.74 -14.51
CA MET A 166 10.68 6.35 -14.19
C MET A 166 10.69 7.87 -13.94
N VAL A 167 11.86 8.49 -13.79
CA VAL A 167 11.95 9.93 -13.49
C VAL A 167 12.39 10.72 -14.74
N SER A 168 11.42 11.40 -15.34
CA SER A 168 11.61 12.65 -16.12
C SER A 168 10.60 13.68 -15.64
#